data_AF-A0A8J3HWT2-F1
#
_entry.id   AF-A0A8J3HWT2-F1
#
_cell.length_a   1.000
_cell.length_b   1.000
_cell.length_c   1.000
_cell.angle_alpha   90.00
_cell.angle_beta   90.00
_cell.angle_gamma   90.00
#
_symmetry.space_group_name_H-M   'P 1'
#
loop_
_entity.id
_entity.type
_entity.pdbx_description
1 polymer ?
#
loop_
_entity_poly.entity_id
_entity_poly.type
_entity_poly.pdbx_seq_one_letter_code
_entity_poly.pdbx_strand_id
1 'polypeptide(L)'
;MATSSLHTLQRPLPARRQNRVSRALTDFSDKSASFLTKHWAKIITSVLGILVFAAISVPFLSYLGLDVISKPIFYTLHYVCAQIPSHSFYIFGHQLGMCARNFSIYASMFVGSLIFTLSGNRMRGIPWWAWILLMVPIALDGFTQMFGLRESSWELRLLTGTLFGFGNVWFALPMMQKSLELPVLDPRQAAQAIYEAQMRANAAQQVVPVMVVNPTVQTDLASTYGATPRPISPAALDTATLQDYPFASTEAQ
;
A
#
# COMPACT_ATOMS: atom_id res chain seq x y z
N MET A 1 -55.49 -0.58 21.10
CA MET A 1 -54.36 -0.99 21.97
C MET A 1 -53.24 -1.43 21.04
N ALA A 2 -52.39 -0.50 20.63
CA ALA A 2 -51.06 -0.26 21.22
C ALA A 2 -49.97 -1.17 20.61
N THR A 3 -49.53 -0.84 19.40
CA THR A 3 -48.25 -1.28 18.85
C THR A 3 -47.37 -0.03 18.67
N SER A 4 -46.85 0.45 19.81
CA SER A 4 -45.82 1.48 19.84
C SER A 4 -44.50 0.83 19.47
N SER A 5 -44.14 0.87 18.18
CA SER A 5 -42.79 0.56 17.72
C SER A 5 -41.87 1.70 18.18
N LEU A 6 -41.17 1.45 19.30
CA LEU A 6 -40.12 2.29 19.82
C LEU A 6 -39.02 2.46 18.77
N HIS A 7 -39.12 3.52 17.99
CA HIS A 7 -37.99 4.18 17.35
C HIS A 7 -37.12 4.73 18.49
N THR A 8 -36.30 3.86 19.09
CA THR A 8 -35.24 4.30 19.98
C THR A 8 -34.31 5.16 19.13
N LEU A 9 -34.25 6.45 19.43
CA LEU A 9 -33.28 7.39 18.87
C LEU A 9 -32.07 7.34 19.80
N GLN A 10 -31.11 6.49 19.43
CA GLN A 10 -29.79 6.36 20.06
C GLN A 10 -29.11 7.70 19.86
N ARG A 11 -29.09 8.52 20.92
CA ARG A 11 -28.43 9.83 20.89
C ARG A 11 -26.93 9.63 20.62
N PRO A 12 -26.31 10.48 19.80
CA PRO A 12 -24.87 10.41 19.57
C PRO A 12 -24.11 10.55 20.89
N LEU A 13 -23.06 9.74 21.06
CA LEU A 13 -22.23 9.73 22.27
C LEU A 13 -21.67 11.13 22.57
N PRO A 14 -21.65 11.58 23.84
CA PRO A 14 -21.16 12.90 24.20
C PRO A 14 -19.69 13.09 23.82
N ALA A 15 -19.35 14.26 23.29
CA ALA A 15 -17.99 14.61 22.89
C ALA A 15 -17.04 14.57 24.10
N ARG A 16 -15.93 13.83 23.98
CA ARG A 16 -14.91 13.71 25.03
C ARG A 16 -14.29 15.09 25.28
N ARG A 17 -14.43 15.64 26.50
CA ARG A 17 -13.86 16.94 26.90
C ARG A 17 -12.33 16.86 26.92
N GLN A 18 -11.69 17.25 25.80
CA GLN A 18 -10.23 17.31 25.70
C GLN A 18 -9.69 18.58 26.36
N ASN A 19 -8.71 18.40 27.24
CA ASN A 19 -7.89 19.44 27.85
C ASN A 19 -6.98 20.15 26.82
N ARG A 20 -6.52 21.37 27.11
CA ARG A 20 -5.82 22.23 26.13
C ARG A 20 -4.55 21.59 25.57
N VAL A 21 -3.82 20.83 26.40
CA VAL A 21 -2.61 20.11 26.00
C VAL A 21 -2.93 18.98 25.03
N SER A 22 -3.98 18.18 25.28
CA SER A 22 -4.35 17.09 24.35
C SER A 22 -4.80 17.63 23.01
N ARG A 23 -5.52 18.77 22.98
CA ARG A 23 -5.85 19.46 21.73
C ARG A 23 -4.63 19.97 20.97
N ALA A 24 -3.67 20.60 21.66
CA ALA A 24 -2.46 21.08 21.02
C ALA A 24 -1.63 19.92 20.43
N LEU A 25 -1.56 18.78 21.13
CA LEU A 25 -0.89 17.58 20.65
C LEU A 25 -1.60 16.95 19.44
N THR A 26 -2.93 16.87 19.44
CA THR A 26 -3.69 16.39 18.28
C THR A 26 -3.52 17.32 17.08
N ASP A 27 -3.63 18.63 17.28
CA ASP A 27 -3.47 19.61 16.20
C ASP A 27 -2.07 19.56 15.58
N PHE A 28 -1.03 19.40 16.40
CA PHE A 28 0.34 19.24 15.92
C PHE A 28 0.52 17.92 15.17
N SER A 29 -0.04 16.83 15.70
CA SER A 29 -0.02 15.51 15.05
C SER A 29 -0.71 15.56 13.68
N ASP A 30 -1.89 16.18 13.59
CA ASP A 30 -2.67 16.29 12.36
C ASP A 30 -1.93 17.14 11.31
N LYS A 31 -1.33 18.27 11.73
CA LYS A 31 -0.50 19.10 10.85
C LYS A 31 0.71 18.34 10.33
N SER A 32 1.42 17.63 11.20
CA SER A 32 2.62 16.87 10.85
C SER A 32 2.29 15.71 9.91
N ALA A 33 1.20 14.98 10.19
CA ALA A 33 0.67 13.95 9.32
C ALA A 33 0.33 14.52 7.94
N SER A 34 -0.39 15.64 7.89
CA SER A 34 -0.76 16.29 6.63
C SER A 34 0.44 16.81 5.83
N PHE A 35 1.50 17.26 6.50
CA PHE A 35 2.73 17.68 5.84
C PHE A 35 3.45 16.48 5.23
N LEU A 36 3.58 15.41 6.01
CA LEU A 36 4.24 14.18 5.60
C LEU A 36 3.53 13.55 4.40
N THR A 37 2.21 13.42 4.45
CA THR A 37 1.43 12.87 3.32
C THR A 37 1.47 13.75 2.07
N LYS A 38 1.61 15.07 2.20
CA LYS A 38 1.77 15.97 1.04
C LYS A 38 3.17 15.94 0.43
N HIS A 39 4.20 15.67 1.24
CA HIS A 39 5.60 15.80 0.83
C HIS A 39 6.35 14.46 0.76
N TRP A 40 5.70 13.33 1.05
CA TRP A 40 6.33 12.02 1.17
C TRP A 40 7.24 11.65 -0.02
N ALA A 41 6.76 11.79 -1.26
CA ALA A 41 7.53 11.45 -2.47
C ALA A 41 8.77 12.34 -2.64
N LYS A 42 8.63 13.63 -2.34
CA LYS A 42 9.76 14.59 -2.32
C LYS A 42 10.77 14.23 -1.24
N ILE A 43 10.30 13.85 -0.04
CA ILE A 43 11.17 13.43 1.07
C ILE A 43 11.98 12.19 0.66
N ILE A 44 11.35 11.17 0.11
CA ILE A 44 12.04 9.95 -0.36
C ILE A 44 13.08 10.30 -1.43
N THR A 45 12.69 11.09 -2.43
CA THR A 45 13.59 11.51 -3.52
C THR A 45 14.77 12.31 -2.97
N SER A 46 14.56 13.21 -2.02
CA SER A 46 15.62 13.99 -1.37
C SER A 46 16.57 13.11 -0.58
N VAL A 47 16.07 12.14 0.20
CA VAL A 47 16.92 11.22 0.96
C VAL A 47 17.79 10.36 0.03
N LEU A 48 17.19 9.80 -1.04
CA LEU A 48 17.93 9.06 -2.06
C LEU A 48 18.97 9.94 -2.77
N GLY A 49 18.61 11.18 -3.10
CA GLY A 49 19.52 12.16 -3.69
C GLY A 49 20.71 12.44 -2.79
N ILE A 50 20.47 12.76 -1.51
CA ILE A 50 21.52 13.00 -0.52
C ILE A 50 22.48 11.80 -0.45
N LEU A 51 21.95 10.58 -0.42
CA LEU A 51 22.77 9.37 -0.38
C LEU A 51 23.67 9.23 -1.62
N VAL A 52 23.11 9.41 -2.82
CA VAL A 52 23.86 9.30 -4.09
C VAL A 52 24.90 10.41 -4.22
N PHE A 53 24.51 11.66 -3.95
CA PHE A 53 25.43 12.80 -4.02
C PHE A 53 26.53 12.71 -2.96
N ALA A 54 26.25 12.20 -1.76
CA ALA A 54 27.28 11.93 -0.75
C ALA A 54 28.29 10.89 -1.23
N ALA A 55 27.86 9.82 -1.92
CA ALA A 55 28.79 8.84 -2.45
C ALA A 55 29.66 9.37 -3.60
N ILE A 56 29.09 10.21 -4.46
CA ILE A 56 29.81 10.89 -5.55
C ILE A 56 30.77 11.94 -4.98
N SER A 57 30.41 12.65 -3.91
CA SER A 57 31.23 13.73 -3.38
C SER A 57 32.56 13.24 -2.80
N VAL A 58 32.62 12.01 -2.25
CA VAL A 58 33.85 11.41 -1.68
C VAL A 58 35.08 11.55 -2.61
N PRO A 59 35.11 10.97 -3.82
CA PRO A 59 36.29 11.05 -4.68
C PRO A 59 36.64 12.49 -5.11
N PHE A 60 35.65 13.36 -5.26
CA PHE A 60 35.88 14.78 -5.58
C PHE A 60 36.52 15.53 -4.40
N LEU A 61 36.05 15.29 -3.18
CA LEU A 61 36.62 15.92 -1.98
C LEU A 61 38.05 15.42 -1.72
N SER A 62 38.32 14.13 -1.90
CA SER A 62 39.69 13.59 -1.77
C SER A 62 40.61 14.09 -2.88
N TYR A 63 40.14 14.25 -4.11
CA TYR A 63 40.92 14.87 -5.20
C TYR A 63 41.32 16.31 -4.87
N LEU A 64 40.46 17.07 -4.20
CA LEU A 64 40.76 18.44 -3.73
C LEU A 64 41.65 18.48 -2.47
N GLY A 65 42.04 17.33 -1.91
CA GLY A 65 42.82 17.24 -0.67
C GLY A 65 42.00 17.49 0.61
N LEU A 66 40.67 17.53 0.52
CA LEU A 66 39.75 17.76 1.66
C LEU A 66 39.44 16.46 2.40
N ASP A 67 40.47 15.68 2.75
CA ASP A 67 40.32 14.37 3.40
C ASP A 67 39.61 14.44 4.77
N VAL A 68 39.74 15.58 5.46
CA VAL A 68 39.05 15.84 6.73
C VAL A 68 37.53 15.74 6.59
N ILE A 69 36.99 16.07 5.41
CA ILE A 69 35.56 16.00 5.11
C ILE A 69 35.22 14.70 4.37
N SER A 70 36.07 14.26 3.44
CA SER A 70 35.86 13.05 2.64
C SER A 70 35.78 11.78 3.50
N LYS A 71 36.73 11.60 4.44
CA LYS A 71 36.83 10.37 5.24
C LYS A 71 35.61 10.13 6.13
N PRO A 72 35.08 11.12 6.88
CA PRO A 72 33.84 10.93 7.63
C PRO A 72 32.64 10.53 6.77
N ILE A 73 32.49 11.13 5.58
CA ILE A 73 31.42 10.77 4.63
C ILE A 73 31.62 9.32 4.17
N PHE A 74 32.83 8.94 3.77
CA PHE A 74 33.16 7.58 3.37
C PHE A 74 32.87 6.57 4.49
N TYR A 75 33.32 6.82 5.72
CA TYR A 75 33.05 5.93 6.85
C TYR A 75 31.57 5.85 7.21
N THR A 76 30.82 6.95 7.11
CA THR A 76 29.37 6.95 7.35
C THR A 76 28.63 6.11 6.30
N LEU A 77 29.06 6.17 5.04
CA LEU A 77 28.52 5.33 3.97
C LEU A 77 28.82 3.84 4.17
N HIS A 78 29.75 3.48 5.04
CA HIS A 78 30.03 2.08 5.37
C HIS A 78 28.82 1.37 6.02
N TYR A 79 27.97 2.11 6.74
CA TYR A 79 26.70 1.59 7.26
C TYR A 79 25.71 1.20 6.15
N VAL A 80 25.88 1.74 4.94
CA VAL A 80 25.03 1.47 3.77
C VAL A 80 25.70 0.48 2.82
N CYS A 81 27.02 0.50 2.73
CA CYS A 81 27.77 -0.30 1.77
C CYS A 81 29.13 -0.72 2.32
N ALA A 82 29.50 -2.00 2.19
CA ALA A 82 30.80 -2.50 2.64
C ALA A 82 32.02 -1.93 1.89
N GLN A 83 31.83 -1.20 0.77
CA GLN A 83 32.90 -0.49 0.03
C GLN A 83 34.10 -1.37 -0.35
N ILE A 84 33.85 -2.56 -0.91
CA ILE A 84 34.90 -3.49 -1.33
C ILE A 84 35.72 -2.85 -2.48
N PRO A 85 37.05 -2.67 -2.34
CA PRO A 85 37.88 -1.97 -3.31
C PRO A 85 37.88 -2.60 -4.72
N SER A 86 37.76 -3.92 -4.82
CA SER A 86 37.74 -4.67 -6.10
C SER A 86 36.43 -4.55 -6.88
N HIS A 87 35.37 -4.00 -6.26
CA HIS A 87 34.03 -3.92 -6.81
C HIS A 87 33.46 -2.49 -6.83
N SER A 88 34.32 -1.51 -6.59
CA SER A 88 33.99 -0.09 -6.54
C SER A 88 34.52 0.62 -7.78
N PHE A 89 33.85 1.71 -8.17
CA PHE A 89 34.37 2.60 -9.20
C PHE A 89 35.44 3.53 -8.61
N TYR A 90 36.35 3.98 -9.48
CA TYR A 90 37.36 4.97 -9.12
C TYR A 90 37.20 6.19 -10.01
N ILE A 91 37.17 7.37 -9.39
CA ILE A 91 37.07 8.66 -10.07
C ILE A 91 38.27 9.50 -9.58
N PHE A 92 39.06 10.03 -10.51
CA PHE A 92 40.34 10.72 -10.21
C PHE A 92 41.33 9.89 -9.37
N GLY A 93 41.30 8.56 -9.49
CA GLY A 93 42.15 7.66 -8.69
C GLY A 93 41.64 7.40 -7.27
N HIS A 94 40.51 7.99 -6.87
CA HIS A 94 39.90 7.76 -5.56
C HIS A 94 38.67 6.87 -5.67
N GLN A 95 38.50 5.99 -4.68
CA GLN A 95 37.35 5.08 -4.61
C GLN A 95 36.05 5.87 -4.40
N LEU A 96 35.01 5.49 -5.13
CA LEU A 96 33.65 6.00 -4.91
C LEU A 96 33.16 5.61 -3.51
N GLY A 97 32.32 6.44 -2.88
CA GLY A 97 31.78 6.17 -1.54
C GLY A 97 30.90 4.93 -1.40
N MET A 98 30.65 4.18 -2.49
CA MET A 98 29.89 2.93 -2.51
C MET A 98 30.42 1.98 -3.60
N CYS A 99 30.19 0.68 -3.43
CA CYS A 99 30.42 -0.33 -4.46
C CYS A 99 29.58 -0.03 -5.72
N ALA A 100 30.05 -0.50 -6.89
CA ALA A 100 29.37 -0.30 -8.17
C ALA A 100 27.91 -0.75 -8.17
N ARG A 101 27.61 -1.89 -7.53
CA ARG A 101 26.24 -2.43 -7.40
C ARG A 101 25.36 -1.54 -6.52
N ASN A 102 25.82 -1.14 -5.33
CA ASN A 102 25.00 -0.30 -4.44
C ASN A 102 24.79 1.09 -5.06
N PHE A 103 25.82 1.64 -5.69
CA PHE A 103 25.71 2.90 -6.41
C PHE A 103 24.65 2.83 -7.53
N SER A 104 24.65 1.78 -8.36
CA SER A 104 23.66 1.63 -9.45
C SER A 104 22.23 1.45 -8.94
N ILE A 105 22.04 0.70 -7.85
CA ILE A 105 20.74 0.55 -7.18
C ILE A 105 20.24 1.92 -6.70
N TYR A 106 21.00 2.62 -5.86
CA TYR A 106 20.52 3.88 -5.28
C TYR A 106 20.42 5.01 -6.32
N ALA A 107 21.31 5.07 -7.30
CA ALA A 107 21.24 6.05 -8.39
C ALA A 107 19.99 5.83 -9.25
N SER A 108 19.67 4.59 -9.61
CA SER A 108 18.46 4.28 -10.39
C SER A 108 17.17 4.49 -9.57
N MET A 109 17.19 4.20 -8.26
CA MET A 109 16.09 4.56 -7.35
C MET A 109 15.89 6.07 -7.26
N PHE A 110 16.97 6.84 -7.15
CA PHE A 110 16.93 8.30 -7.14
C PHE A 110 16.35 8.83 -8.45
N VAL A 111 16.84 8.37 -9.60
CA VAL A 111 16.32 8.79 -10.92
C VAL A 111 14.85 8.40 -11.08
N GLY A 112 14.46 7.17 -10.73
CA GLY A 112 13.07 6.73 -10.80
C GLY A 112 12.14 7.53 -9.90
N SER A 113 12.58 7.87 -8.69
CA SER A 113 11.78 8.65 -7.73
C SER A 113 11.71 10.12 -8.12
N LEU A 114 12.77 10.65 -8.72
CA LEU A 114 12.78 11.98 -9.32
C LEU A 114 11.81 12.05 -10.49
N ILE A 115 11.82 11.08 -11.41
CA ILE A 115 10.85 11.00 -12.51
C ILE A 115 9.41 10.92 -11.97
N PHE A 116 9.16 10.09 -10.93
CA PHE A 116 7.85 10.01 -10.28
C PHE A 116 7.37 11.35 -9.72
N THR A 117 8.25 12.03 -8.98
CA THR A 117 7.95 13.30 -8.32
C THR A 117 7.74 14.42 -9.34
N LEU A 118 8.58 14.49 -10.39
CA LEU A 118 8.45 15.45 -11.48
C LEU A 118 7.20 15.19 -12.35
N SER A 119 6.75 13.94 -12.45
CA SER A 119 5.49 13.57 -13.11
C SER A 119 4.24 13.91 -12.28
N GLY A 120 4.40 14.59 -11.14
CA GLY A 120 3.31 14.95 -10.25
C GLY A 120 2.67 13.76 -9.55
N ASN A 121 3.44 12.69 -9.30
CA ASN A 121 2.99 11.44 -8.65
C ASN A 121 1.92 10.66 -9.43
N ARG A 122 1.77 10.89 -10.75
CA ARG A 122 0.72 10.27 -11.59
C ARG A 122 1.17 9.06 -12.39
N MET A 123 2.39 8.55 -12.18
CA MET A 123 2.89 7.43 -12.96
C MET A 123 2.06 6.17 -12.71
N ARG A 124 1.75 5.46 -13.80
CA ARG A 124 1.07 4.16 -13.71
C ARG A 124 2.04 3.13 -13.13
N GLY A 125 1.59 2.45 -12.07
CA GLY A 125 2.33 1.34 -11.47
C GLY A 125 2.42 0.15 -12.42
N ILE A 126 3.54 -0.56 -12.35
CA ILE A 126 3.73 -1.82 -13.06
C ILE A 126 3.02 -2.97 -12.33
N PRO A 127 2.56 -4.01 -13.05
CA PRO A 127 2.01 -5.19 -12.40
C PRO A 127 3.10 -5.97 -11.65
N TRP A 128 2.71 -6.74 -10.63
CA TRP A 128 3.63 -7.45 -9.75
C TRP A 128 4.60 -8.39 -10.49
N TRP A 129 4.16 -9.03 -11.57
CA TRP A 129 5.01 -9.93 -12.37
C TRP A 129 6.14 -9.17 -13.10
N ALA A 130 5.90 -7.94 -13.55
CA ALA A 130 6.91 -7.12 -14.20
C ALA A 130 7.97 -6.66 -13.19
N TRP A 131 7.55 -6.38 -11.96
CA TRP A 131 8.45 -6.10 -10.85
C TRP A 131 9.35 -7.31 -10.52
N ILE A 132 8.79 -8.52 -10.46
CA ILE A 132 9.58 -9.75 -10.29
C ILE A 132 10.55 -9.96 -11.45
N LEU A 133 10.14 -9.71 -12.70
CA LEU A 133 11.03 -9.83 -13.86
C LEU A 133 12.25 -8.90 -13.74
N LEU A 134 12.07 -7.69 -13.22
CA LEU A 134 13.18 -6.73 -12.98
C LEU A 134 14.09 -7.13 -11.81
N MET A 135 13.61 -7.96 -10.89
CA MET A 135 14.36 -8.49 -9.75
C MET A 135 15.28 -9.65 -10.12
N VAL A 136 14.84 -10.49 -11.06
CA VAL A 136 15.55 -11.74 -11.41
C VAL A 136 17.02 -11.53 -11.77
N PRO A 137 17.42 -10.54 -12.60
CA PRO A 137 18.82 -10.38 -12.99
C PRO A 137 19.77 -10.16 -11.81
N ILE A 138 19.39 -9.34 -10.81
CA ILE A 138 20.25 -9.09 -9.65
C ILE A 138 20.29 -10.27 -8.70
N ALA A 139 19.18 -11.00 -8.57
CA ALA A 139 19.11 -12.20 -7.76
C ALA A 139 20.03 -13.29 -8.35
N LEU A 140 19.99 -13.50 -9.66
CA LEU A 140 20.87 -14.45 -10.36
C LEU A 140 22.34 -14.03 -10.28
N ASP A 141 22.65 -12.75 -10.50
CA ASP A 141 24.03 -12.23 -10.43
C ASP A 141 24.59 -12.28 -9.00
N GLY A 142 23.77 -11.99 -7.98
CA GLY A 142 24.15 -12.17 -6.58
C GLY A 142 24.34 -13.63 -6.20
N PHE A 143 23.40 -14.50 -6.58
CA PHE A 143 23.42 -15.92 -6.25
C PHE A 143 24.63 -16.61 -6.88
N THR A 144 24.84 -16.43 -8.19
CA THR A 144 25.99 -17.03 -8.90
C THR A 144 27.34 -16.55 -8.35
N GLN A 145 27.44 -15.28 -7.94
CA GLN A 145 28.64 -14.74 -7.31
C GLN A 145 28.89 -15.31 -5.90
N MET A 146 27.83 -15.57 -5.11
CA MET A 146 27.96 -16.16 -3.76
C MET A 146 28.48 -17.60 -3.79
N PHE A 147 28.13 -18.38 -4.81
CA PHE A 147 28.65 -19.75 -4.97
C PHE A 147 30.04 -19.81 -5.64
N GLY A 148 30.66 -18.65 -5.90
CA GLY A 148 31.98 -18.58 -6.53
C GLY A 148 32.01 -19.09 -7.98
N LEU A 149 30.85 -19.25 -8.60
CA LEU A 149 30.73 -19.76 -9.97
C LEU A 149 31.24 -18.74 -11.00
N ARG A 150 31.29 -17.46 -10.63
CA ARG A 150 31.67 -16.36 -11.51
C ARG A 150 32.00 -15.07 -10.73
N GLU A 151 33.01 -14.33 -11.17
CA GLU A 151 33.19 -12.94 -10.77
C GLU A 151 32.28 -12.01 -11.58
N SER A 152 31.49 -11.19 -10.90
CA SER A 152 30.61 -10.24 -11.59
C SER A 152 31.46 -9.09 -12.16
N SER A 153 31.28 -8.79 -13.45
CA SER A 153 31.94 -7.67 -14.10
C SER A 153 31.26 -6.35 -13.70
N TRP A 154 31.92 -5.22 -13.91
CA TRP A 154 31.37 -3.92 -13.52
C TRP A 154 30.09 -3.57 -14.31
N GLU A 155 29.97 -4.05 -15.55
CA GLU A 155 28.80 -3.86 -16.42
C GLU A 155 27.57 -4.58 -15.88
N LEU A 156 27.72 -5.83 -15.42
CA LEU A 156 26.61 -6.58 -14.86
C LEU A 156 26.16 -6.00 -13.54
N ARG A 157 27.08 -5.59 -12.67
CA ARG A 157 26.73 -4.90 -11.41
C ARG A 157 25.96 -3.61 -11.66
N LEU A 158 26.32 -2.88 -12.72
CA LEU A 158 25.62 -1.68 -13.13
C LEU A 158 24.23 -1.99 -13.69
N LEU A 159 24.14 -2.94 -14.62
CA LEU A 159 22.89 -3.31 -15.29
C LEU A 159 21.88 -3.93 -14.32
N THR A 160 22.27 -4.97 -13.58
CA THR A 160 21.38 -5.69 -12.67
C THR A 160 20.94 -4.80 -11.51
N GLY A 161 21.85 -3.99 -10.97
CA GLY A 161 21.52 -3.01 -9.94
C GLY A 161 20.59 -1.90 -10.42
N THR A 162 20.77 -1.41 -11.66
CA THR A 162 19.89 -0.39 -12.25
C THR A 162 18.48 -0.93 -12.46
N LEU A 163 18.34 -2.14 -13.02
CA LEU A 163 17.04 -2.78 -13.23
C LEU A 163 16.30 -3.01 -11.90
N PHE A 164 17.03 -3.51 -10.90
CA PHE A 164 16.49 -3.71 -9.56
C PHE A 164 16.04 -2.41 -8.92
N GLY A 165 16.92 -1.40 -8.84
CA GLY A 165 16.61 -0.14 -8.16
C GLY A 165 15.45 0.61 -8.83
N PHE A 166 15.49 0.74 -10.16
CA PHE A 166 14.41 1.37 -10.91
C PHE A 166 13.10 0.59 -10.78
N GLY A 167 13.14 -0.74 -10.92
CA GLY A 167 11.96 -1.60 -10.79
C GLY A 167 11.28 -1.49 -9.43
N ASN A 168 12.07 -1.46 -8.34
CA ASN A 168 11.54 -1.26 -6.98
C ASN A 168 10.78 0.05 -6.85
N VAL A 169 11.36 1.15 -7.33
CA VAL A 169 10.77 2.47 -7.20
C VAL A 169 9.55 2.64 -8.10
N TRP A 170 9.59 2.10 -9.32
CA TRP A 170 8.45 2.12 -10.25
C TRP A 170 7.27 1.28 -9.73
N PHE A 171 7.53 0.20 -8.98
CA PHE A 171 6.48 -0.57 -8.33
C PHE A 171 5.97 0.10 -7.05
N ALA A 172 6.88 0.43 -6.13
CA ALA A 172 6.53 0.87 -4.77
C ALA A 172 5.88 2.26 -4.73
N LEU A 173 6.40 3.26 -5.47
CA LEU A 173 5.88 4.62 -5.35
C LEU A 173 4.42 4.76 -5.82
N PRO A 174 4.02 4.24 -7.01
CA PRO A 174 2.62 4.29 -7.41
C PRO A 174 1.70 3.47 -6.49
N MET A 175 2.19 2.38 -5.90
CA MET A 175 1.43 1.59 -4.92
C MET A 175 1.17 2.41 -3.65
N MET A 176 2.21 3.04 -3.10
CA MET A 176 2.09 3.91 -1.92
C MET A 176 1.17 5.10 -2.18
N GLN A 177 1.25 5.71 -3.37
CA GLN A 177 0.35 6.80 -3.75
C GLN A 177 -1.11 6.39 -3.69
N LYS A 178 -1.46 5.21 -4.23
CA LYS A 178 -2.83 4.68 -4.16
C LYS A 178 -3.27 4.43 -2.72
N SER A 179 -2.38 3.91 -1.86
CA SER A 179 -2.68 3.71 -0.44
C SER A 179 -2.91 5.02 0.32
N LEU A 180 -2.21 6.09 -0.04
CA LEU A 180 -2.38 7.43 0.55
C LEU A 180 -3.65 8.15 0.06
N GLU A 181 -4.17 7.78 -1.11
CA GLU A 181 -5.41 8.31 -1.67
C GLU A 181 -6.67 7.65 -1.08
N LEU A 182 -6.54 6.51 -0.40
CA LEU A 182 -7.66 5.84 0.24
C LEU A 182 -8.24 6.73 1.37
N PRO A 183 -9.54 7.04 1.34
CA PRO A 183 -10.19 7.75 2.44
C PRO A 183 -10.04 6.95 3.73
N VAL A 184 -9.31 7.49 4.71
CA VAL A 184 -9.31 6.96 6.07
C VAL A 184 -10.66 7.29 6.69
N LEU A 185 -11.60 6.35 6.63
CA LEU A 185 -12.89 6.50 7.31
C LEU A 185 -12.65 6.50 8.81
N ASP A 186 -13.03 7.58 9.51
CA ASP A 186 -13.12 7.57 10.97
C ASP A 186 -14.08 6.43 11.37
N PRO A 187 -13.73 5.54 12.32
CA PRO A 187 -14.63 4.48 12.79
C PRO A 187 -16.05 4.95 13.11
N ARG A 188 -16.21 6.20 13.55
CA ARG A 188 -17.53 6.82 13.78
C ARG A 188 -18.28 7.13 12.50
N GLN A 189 -17.58 7.66 11.50
CA GLN A 189 -18.15 7.97 10.18
C GLN A 189 -18.45 6.69 9.41
N ALA A 190 -17.60 5.66 9.52
CA ALA A 190 -17.86 4.33 8.97
C ALA A 190 -19.12 3.70 9.58
N ALA A 191 -19.27 3.74 10.91
CA ALA A 191 -20.46 3.24 11.59
C ALA A 191 -21.75 4.00 11.19
N GLN A 192 -21.66 5.32 11.03
CA GLN A 192 -22.78 6.14 10.54
C GLN A 192 -23.14 5.82 9.09
N ALA A 193 -22.15 5.68 8.20
CA ALA A 193 -22.39 5.33 6.80
C ALA A 193 -23.02 3.94 6.64
N ILE A 194 -22.58 2.95 7.42
CA ILE A 194 -23.18 1.60 7.45
C ILE A 194 -24.63 1.66 7.94
N TYR A 195 -24.88 2.41 9.02
CA TYR A 195 -26.23 2.59 9.55
C TYR A 195 -27.16 3.26 8.53
N GLU A 196 -26.72 4.34 7.88
CA GLU A 196 -27.49 5.02 6.83
C GLU A 196 -27.78 4.12 5.63
N ALA A 197 -26.78 3.34 5.19
CA ALA A 197 -26.96 2.37 4.11
C ALA A 197 -27.99 1.29 4.48
N GLN A 198 -27.93 0.76 5.71
CA GLN A 198 -28.90 -0.21 6.23
C GLN A 198 -30.31 0.39 6.29
N MET A 199 -30.45 1.62 6.75
CA MET A 199 -31.74 2.31 6.83
C MET A 199 -32.33 2.57 5.44
N ARG A 200 -31.51 2.93 4.44
CA ARG A 200 -31.96 3.07 3.04
C ARG A 200 -32.42 1.74 2.44
N ALA A 201 -31.70 0.65 2.71
CA ALA A 201 -32.08 -0.69 2.24
C ALA A 201 -33.42 -1.13 2.86
N ASN A 202 -33.58 -0.95 4.18
CA ASN A 202 -34.81 -1.28 4.88
C ASN A 202 -36.00 -0.42 4.40
N ALA A 203 -35.78 0.88 4.17
CA ALA A 203 -36.81 1.77 3.62
C ALA A 203 -37.21 1.38 2.19
N ALA A 204 -36.26 0.97 1.35
CA ALA A 204 -36.56 0.47 0.00
C ALA A 204 -37.38 -0.83 0.03
N GLN A 205 -37.09 -1.72 0.99
CA GLN A 205 -37.88 -2.93 1.21
C GLN A 205 -39.31 -2.66 1.71
N GLN A 206 -39.51 -1.54 2.41
CA GLN A 206 -40.81 -1.10 2.90
C GLN A 206 -41.70 -0.46 1.82
N VAL A 207 -41.15 -0.09 0.66
CA VAL A 207 -41.86 0.54 -0.47
C VAL A 207 -42.26 -0.47 -1.55
N VAL A 208 -41.86 -1.74 -1.44
CA VAL A 208 -42.45 -2.81 -2.27
C VAL A 208 -43.92 -2.92 -1.85
N PRO A 209 -44.89 -2.61 -2.72
CA PRO A 209 -46.29 -2.77 -2.34
C PRO A 209 -46.48 -4.25 -2.07
N VAL A 210 -46.78 -4.59 -0.82
CA VAL A 210 -47.39 -5.87 -0.47
C VAL A 210 -48.62 -5.96 -1.37
N MET A 211 -48.54 -6.80 -2.41
CA MET A 211 -49.70 -7.19 -3.18
C MET A 211 -50.63 -7.85 -2.17
N VAL A 212 -51.64 -7.09 -1.73
CA VAL A 212 -52.66 -7.57 -0.80
C VAL A 212 -53.38 -8.69 -1.53
N VAL A 213 -53.01 -9.94 -1.22
CA VAL A 213 -53.77 -11.10 -1.66
C VAL A 213 -55.11 -11.02 -0.94
N ASN A 214 -56.14 -10.66 -1.68
CA ASN A 214 -57.51 -10.61 -1.20
C ASN A 214 -57.98 -12.05 -0.84
N PRO A 215 -58.43 -12.32 0.40
CA PRO A 215 -58.80 -13.68 0.83
C PRO A 215 -60.09 -14.23 0.19
N THR A 216 -60.80 -13.44 -0.62
CA THR A 216 -62.07 -13.89 -1.25
C THR A 216 -61.90 -14.79 -2.49
N VAL A 217 -60.67 -15.05 -2.95
CA VAL A 217 -60.41 -15.96 -4.09
C VAL A 217 -59.94 -17.35 -3.62
N GLN A 218 -59.90 -17.61 -2.30
CA GLN A 218 -59.42 -18.89 -1.80
C GLN A 218 -60.48 -20.00 -1.77
N THR A 219 -61.76 -19.67 -1.99
CA THR A 219 -62.85 -20.66 -1.99
C THR A 219 -63.07 -21.35 -3.33
N ASP A 220 -62.53 -20.86 -4.45
CA ASP A 220 -62.75 -21.49 -5.77
C ASP A 220 -61.61 -22.41 -6.25
N LEU A 221 -60.41 -22.32 -5.66
CA LEU A 221 -59.29 -23.20 -6.05
C LEU A 221 -59.26 -24.55 -5.31
N ALA A 222 -60.01 -24.70 -4.22
CA ALA A 222 -60.08 -25.94 -3.46
C ALA A 222 -60.96 -27.03 -4.13
N SER A 223 -61.76 -26.69 -5.15
CA SER A 223 -62.56 -27.68 -5.89
C SER A 223 -61.81 -28.31 -7.08
N THR A 224 -60.72 -27.68 -7.56
CA THR A 224 -60.08 -28.05 -8.82
C THR A 224 -58.80 -28.89 -8.64
N TYR A 225 -58.16 -28.85 -7.47
CA TYR A 225 -56.94 -29.64 -7.20
C TYR A 225 -57.05 -30.42 -5.89
N GLY A 226 -57.64 -31.61 -5.97
CA GLY A 226 -57.54 -32.62 -4.91
C GLY A 226 -56.12 -33.19 -4.82
N ALA A 227 -55.24 -32.55 -4.07
CA ALA A 227 -54.01 -33.16 -3.58
C ALA A 227 -53.47 -32.37 -2.38
N THR A 228 -53.43 -33.01 -1.22
CA THR A 228 -52.74 -32.51 -0.02
C THR A 228 -51.23 -32.41 -0.28
N PRO A 229 -50.58 -31.25 -0.07
CA PRO A 229 -49.12 -31.20 -0.06
C PRO A 229 -48.60 -31.84 1.24
N ARG A 230 -47.69 -32.81 1.12
CA ARG A 230 -46.94 -33.34 2.28
C ARG A 230 -46.03 -32.26 2.87
N PRO A 231 -45.80 -32.23 4.19
CA PRO A 231 -44.84 -31.32 4.79
C PRO A 231 -43.41 -31.65 4.33
N ILE A 232 -42.68 -30.63 3.90
CA ILE A 232 -41.26 -30.73 3.52
C ILE A 232 -40.43 -30.77 4.82
N SER A 233 -39.62 -31.81 4.98
CA SER A 233 -38.68 -31.99 6.10
C SER A 233 -37.51 -30.98 6.02
N PRO A 234 -36.94 -30.48 7.14
CA PRO A 234 -35.91 -29.43 7.14
C PRO A 234 -34.53 -29.84 6.59
N ALA A 235 -34.37 -31.05 6.05
CA ALA A 235 -33.08 -31.63 5.69
C ALA A 235 -32.64 -31.36 4.22
N ALA A 236 -33.29 -30.43 3.50
CA ALA A 236 -33.03 -30.15 2.08
C ALA A 236 -32.60 -28.70 1.79
N LEU A 237 -31.96 -28.02 2.75
CA LEU A 237 -31.16 -26.83 2.46
C LEU A 237 -29.70 -27.27 2.25
N ASP A 238 -29.41 -27.79 1.06
CA ASP A 238 -28.07 -28.15 0.64
C ASP A 238 -27.45 -26.99 -0.17
N THR A 239 -26.45 -26.35 0.43
CA THR A 239 -25.17 -25.86 -0.15
C THR A 239 -25.08 -25.06 -1.45
N ALA A 240 -26.16 -24.59 -2.09
CA ALA A 240 -26.07 -23.94 -3.42
C ALA A 240 -26.11 -22.39 -3.46
N THR A 241 -26.17 -21.65 -2.34
CA THR A 241 -26.36 -20.18 -2.37
C THR A 241 -25.38 -19.35 -1.54
N LEU A 242 -24.23 -19.90 -1.17
CA LEU A 242 -23.18 -19.16 -0.44
C LEU A 242 -21.96 -18.78 -1.29
N GLN A 243 -22.06 -18.83 -2.62
CA GLN A 243 -20.91 -18.63 -3.51
C GLN A 243 -20.78 -17.21 -4.11
N ASP A 244 -21.69 -16.28 -3.77
CA ASP A 244 -21.75 -14.94 -4.38
C ASP A 244 -21.28 -13.76 -3.48
N TYR A 245 -20.56 -14.02 -2.38
CA TYR A 245 -19.95 -12.95 -1.57
C TYR A 245 -18.42 -13.01 -1.61
N PRO A 246 -17.72 -12.05 -2.24
CA PRO A 246 -16.27 -12.00 -2.22
C PRO A 246 -15.82 -11.16 -1.02
N PHE A 247 -15.87 -11.69 0.21
CA PHE A 247 -15.09 -11.20 1.37
C PHE A 247 -15.39 -12.06 2.61
N ALA A 248 -14.77 -13.23 2.73
CA ALA A 248 -14.55 -13.90 4.01
C ALA A 248 -13.60 -15.10 3.84
N SER A 249 -12.30 -14.87 3.96
CA SER A 249 -11.37 -15.93 4.36
C SER A 249 -10.18 -15.32 5.09
N THR A 250 -10.38 -15.12 6.39
CA THR A 250 -9.30 -15.04 7.38
C THR A 250 -9.48 -16.23 8.31
N GLU A 251 -8.45 -17.08 8.37
CA GLU A 251 -8.01 -17.96 9.47
C GLU A 251 -8.99 -19.00 10.07
N ALA A 252 -8.63 -20.29 9.94
CA ALA A 252 -8.40 -21.20 11.08
C ALA A 252 -8.12 -22.64 10.60
N GLN A 253 -6.83 -23.02 10.51
CA GLN A 253 -6.23 -24.28 10.99
C GLN A 253 -4.76 -24.35 10.58
#